data_AF-A0A821V0E4-F1
#
_entry.id   AF-A0A821V0E4-F1
#
_cell.length_a   1.000
_cell.length_b   1.000
_cell.length_c   1.000
_cell.angle_alpha   90.00
_cell.angle_beta   90.00
_cell.angle_gamma   90.00
#
_symmetry.space_group_name_H-M   'P 1'
#
loop_
_entity.id
_entity.type
_entity.pdbx_description
1 polymer ?
#
loop_
_entity_poly.entity_id
_entity_poly.type
_entity_poly.pdbx_seq_one_letter_code
_entity_poly.pdbx_strand_id
1 'polypeptide(L)'
;MTFLSNMLREEGDYEYKKAIVNTIISIVEENPEAKEADCEHTSLATRILHLLGREGPRTTTPAKYIRYIYNRVILENAPVRAAAVSALAKFGAASEDLLPNILVLLQRTTLDQDDEVRDRATFYYQLLKHNDKALNSAYILNCK
;
A
#
# COMPACT_ATOMS: atom_id res chain seq x y z
N MET A 1 -15.13 -4.39 7.60
CA MET A 1 -14.51 -5.59 8.23
C MET A 1 -14.09 -6.72 7.28
N THR A 2 -14.67 -6.89 6.08
CA THR A 2 -14.39 -8.05 5.19
C THR A 2 -12.96 -8.09 4.62
N PHE A 3 -12.31 -6.94 4.45
CA PHE A 3 -10.95 -6.86 3.89
C PHE A 3 -9.89 -7.46 4.82
N LEU A 4 -9.87 -7.02 6.08
CA LEU A 4 -8.97 -7.54 7.11
C LEU A 4 -9.22 -9.03 7.38
N SER A 5 -10.49 -9.43 7.44
CA SER A 5 -10.82 -10.84 7.62
C SER A 5 -10.32 -11.70 6.47
N ASN A 6 -10.35 -11.20 5.24
CA ASN A 6 -9.82 -11.93 4.08
C ASN A 6 -8.29 -12.01 4.09
N MET A 7 -7.59 -10.93 4.48
CA MET A 7 -6.13 -10.94 4.63
C MET A 7 -5.65 -11.89 5.74
N LEU A 8 -6.39 -12.01 6.85
CA LEU A 8 -6.05 -12.91 7.96
C LEU A 8 -6.41 -14.38 7.69
N ARG A 9 -7.49 -14.62 6.91
CA ARG A 9 -7.97 -15.98 6.59
C ARG A 9 -7.13 -16.69 5.52
N GLU A 10 -6.53 -15.95 4.59
CA GLU A 10 -5.74 -16.58 3.52
C GLU A 10 -4.36 -17.09 3.99
N GLU A 11 -3.78 -18.03 3.23
CA GLU A 11 -2.39 -18.48 3.43
C GLU A 11 -1.42 -17.29 3.34
N GLY A 12 -0.72 -17.07 4.44
CA GLY A 12 0.27 -16.02 4.65
C GLY A 12 1.15 -16.43 5.83
N ASP A 13 2.40 -15.97 5.83
CA ASP A 13 3.39 -16.32 6.86
C ASP A 13 2.95 -15.85 8.26
N TYR A 14 3.32 -16.59 9.29
CA TYR A 14 2.92 -16.31 10.68
C TYR A 14 3.37 -14.92 11.12
N GLU A 15 4.62 -14.56 10.80
CA GLU A 15 5.18 -13.24 11.14
C GLU A 15 4.44 -12.10 10.42
N TYR A 16 3.97 -12.33 9.20
CA TYR A 16 3.14 -11.36 8.47
C TYR A 16 1.78 -11.16 9.15
N LYS A 17 1.08 -12.24 9.52
CA LYS A 17 -0.21 -12.14 10.23
C LYS A 17 -0.04 -11.49 11.59
N LYS A 18 1.04 -11.82 12.31
CA LYS A 18 1.40 -11.23 13.60
C LYS A 18 1.71 -9.74 13.47
N ALA A 19 2.44 -9.31 12.43
CA ALA A 19 2.71 -7.90 12.19
C ALA A 19 1.42 -7.11 11.92
N ILE A 20 0.48 -7.67 11.15
CA ILE A 20 -0.84 -7.07 10.94
C ILE A 20 -1.61 -6.97 12.25
N VAL A 21 -1.70 -8.07 13.00
CA VAL A 21 -2.42 -8.11 14.28
C VAL A 21 -1.81 -7.13 15.29
N ASN A 22 -0.48 -7.10 15.43
CA ASN A 22 0.20 -6.17 16.32
C ASN A 22 -0.02 -4.71 15.90
N THR A 23 -0.04 -4.43 14.59
CA THR A 23 -0.34 -3.09 14.10
C THR A 23 -1.78 -2.71 14.42
N ILE A 24 -2.75 -3.62 14.25
CA ILE A 24 -4.15 -3.40 14.65
C ILE A 24 -4.26 -3.16 16.16
N ILE A 25 -3.56 -3.96 16.98
CA ILE A 25 -3.54 -3.83 18.44
C ILE A 25 -2.99 -2.46 18.84
N SER A 26 -1.81 -2.07 18.33
CA SER A 26 -1.23 -0.75 18.63
C SER A 26 -2.13 0.41 18.21
N ILE A 27 -2.84 0.29 17.07
CA ILE A 27 -3.80 1.30 16.62
C ILE A 27 -4.98 1.45 17.59
N VAL A 28 -5.54 0.33 18.05
CA VAL A 28 -6.68 0.30 18.97
C VAL A 28 -6.27 0.78 20.37
N GLU A 29 -5.05 0.45 20.81
CA GLU A 29 -4.52 0.89 22.11
C GLU A 29 -4.15 2.38 22.12
N GLU A 30 -3.68 2.94 20.99
CA GLU A 30 -3.34 4.35 20.83
C GLU A 30 -4.57 5.28 20.73
N ASN A 31 -5.76 4.74 20.45
CA ASN A 31 -7.01 5.52 20.33
C ASN A 31 -8.17 4.86 21.10
N PRO A 32 -8.29 5.07 22.42
CA PRO A 32 -9.39 4.49 23.21
C PRO A 32 -10.77 5.07 22.87
N GLU A 33 -10.85 6.26 22.26
CA GLU A 33 -12.09 6.87 21.75
C GLU A 33 -12.56 6.25 20.42
N ALA A 34 -11.70 5.44 19.77
CA ALA A 34 -11.97 4.82 18.46
C ALA A 34 -12.86 3.56 18.55
N LYS A 35 -13.86 3.56 19.43
CA LYS A 35 -14.83 2.46 19.57
C LYS A 35 -16.15 2.74 18.87
N GLU A 36 -16.39 3.97 18.39
CA GLU A 36 -17.75 4.42 18.08
C GLU A 36 -17.97 5.06 16.69
N ALA A 37 -16.97 5.27 15.81
CA ALA A 37 -17.22 6.02 14.56
C ALA A 37 -16.60 5.48 13.24
N ASP A 38 -17.42 5.52 12.18
CA ASP A 38 -17.18 5.01 10.82
C ASP A 38 -16.01 5.68 10.03
N CYS A 39 -15.40 6.74 10.57
CA CYS A 39 -14.24 7.42 9.97
C CYS A 39 -12.92 6.66 10.16
N GLU A 40 -12.86 5.68 11.06
CA GLU A 40 -11.64 4.97 11.44
C GLU A 40 -11.15 3.99 10.37
N HIS A 41 -12.06 3.43 9.57
CA HIS A 41 -11.73 2.46 8.53
C HIS A 41 -10.72 3.00 7.51
N THR A 42 -10.81 4.29 7.17
CA THR A 42 -9.88 4.94 6.23
C THR A 42 -8.48 5.02 6.81
N SER A 43 -8.35 5.52 8.05
CA SER A 43 -7.05 5.66 8.73
C SER A 43 -6.37 4.30 8.99
N LEU A 44 -7.17 3.28 9.32
CA LEU A 44 -6.69 1.92 9.51
C LEU A 44 -6.24 1.32 8.18
N ALA A 45 -7.03 1.46 7.13
CA ALA A 45 -6.70 0.96 5.79
C ALA A 45 -5.42 1.62 5.24
N THR A 46 -5.24 2.93 5.42
CA THR A 46 -4.00 3.61 5.00
C THR A 46 -2.79 3.10 5.79
N ARG A 47 -2.87 2.96 7.13
CA ARG A 47 -1.77 2.38 7.95
C ARG A 47 -1.42 0.96 7.51
N ILE A 48 -2.41 0.11 7.25
CA ILE A 48 -2.19 -1.26 6.74
C ILE A 48 -1.49 -1.20 5.38
N LEU A 49 -1.94 -0.36 4.45
CA LEU A 49 -1.32 -0.22 3.13
C LEU A 49 0.14 0.26 3.22
N HIS A 50 0.44 1.20 4.12
CA HIS A 50 1.80 1.63 4.35
C HIS A 50 2.69 0.50 4.90
N LEU A 51 2.17 -0.32 5.82
CA LEU A 51 2.86 -1.51 6.31
C LEU A 51 3.10 -2.52 5.17
N LEU A 52 2.08 -2.79 4.36
CA LEU A 52 2.20 -3.68 3.20
C LEU A 52 3.22 -3.19 2.19
N GLY A 53 3.27 -1.88 1.92
CA GLY A 53 4.29 -1.30 1.05
C GLY A 53 5.70 -1.47 1.59
N ARG A 54 5.88 -1.53 2.91
CA ARG A 54 7.20 -1.68 3.56
C ARG A 54 7.64 -3.14 3.66
N GLU A 55 6.77 -4.02 4.12
CA GLU A 55 7.09 -5.43 4.40
C GLU A 55 6.80 -6.35 3.21
N GLY A 56 5.74 -6.05 2.45
CA GLY A 56 5.27 -6.88 1.34
C GLY A 56 6.34 -7.21 0.28
N PRO A 57 7.21 -6.27 -0.15
CA PRO A 57 8.28 -6.58 -1.10
C PRO A 57 9.32 -7.59 -0.59
N ARG A 58 9.44 -7.76 0.74
CA ARG A 58 10.40 -8.68 1.38
C ARG A 58 9.83 -10.08 1.61
N THR A 59 8.55 -10.29 1.33
CA THR A 59 7.89 -11.59 1.50
C THR A 59 8.30 -12.56 0.40
N THR A 60 8.02 -13.85 0.60
CA THR A 60 8.30 -14.90 -0.41
C THR A 60 7.40 -14.82 -1.64
N THR A 61 6.26 -14.12 -1.56
CA THR A 61 5.24 -14.04 -2.62
C THR A 61 4.73 -12.60 -2.84
N PRO A 62 5.61 -11.64 -3.19
CA PRO A 62 5.26 -10.21 -3.27
C PRO A 62 4.18 -9.91 -4.31
N ALA A 63 4.15 -10.66 -5.42
CA ALA A 63 3.14 -10.50 -6.48
C ALA A 63 1.69 -10.70 -6.00
N LYS A 64 1.47 -11.57 -5.01
CA LYS A 64 0.15 -11.80 -4.40
C LYS A 64 -0.38 -10.52 -3.75
N TYR A 65 0.48 -9.79 -3.04
CA TYR A 65 0.12 -8.55 -2.35
C TYR A 65 -0.16 -7.39 -3.31
N ILE A 66 0.54 -7.31 -4.45
CA ILE A 66 0.29 -6.30 -5.49
C ILE A 66 -1.18 -6.32 -5.94
N ARG A 67 -1.76 -7.50 -6.15
CA ARG A 67 -3.17 -7.64 -6.53
C ARG A 67 -4.12 -7.10 -5.46
N TYR A 68 -3.87 -7.41 -4.19
CA TYR A 68 -4.70 -6.90 -3.09
C TYR A 68 -4.63 -5.39 -2.95
N ILE A 69 -3.44 -4.81 -3.12
CA ILE A 69 -3.21 -3.38 -3.06
C ILE A 69 -3.89 -2.69 -4.25
N TYR A 70 -3.71 -3.19 -5.48
CA TYR A 70 -4.30 -2.58 -6.66
C TYR A 70 -5.83 -2.61 -6.65
N ASN A 71 -6.44 -3.66 -6.09
CA ASN A 71 -7.89 -3.67 -5.89
C ASN A 71 -8.37 -2.51 -5.00
N ARG A 72 -7.56 -2.03 -4.04
CA ARG A 72 -7.89 -0.86 -3.22
C ARG A 72 -7.87 0.43 -4.03
N VAL A 73 -6.97 0.54 -5.02
CA VAL A 73 -6.94 1.65 -6.00
C VAL A 73 -8.21 1.72 -6.85
N ILE A 74 -9.02 0.66 -6.92
CA ILE A 74 -10.27 0.69 -7.71
C ILE A 74 -11.50 0.88 -6.81
N LEU A 75 -11.50 0.26 -5.63
CA LEU A 75 -12.71 0.03 -4.85
C LEU A 75 -12.90 0.98 -3.66
N GLU A 76 -11.87 1.73 -3.27
CA GLU A 76 -11.87 2.52 -2.03
C GLU A 76 -11.96 4.03 -2.29
N ASN A 77 -12.14 4.81 -1.22
CA ASN A 77 -12.11 6.27 -1.28
C ASN A 77 -10.71 6.83 -1.60
N ALA A 78 -10.64 8.09 -2.01
CA ALA A 78 -9.40 8.71 -2.51
C ALA A 78 -8.20 8.59 -1.53
N PRO A 79 -8.34 8.86 -0.21
CA PRO A 79 -7.22 8.69 0.72
C PRO A 79 -6.65 7.26 0.77
N VAL A 80 -7.51 6.24 0.76
CA VAL A 80 -7.05 4.83 0.74
C VAL A 80 -6.42 4.48 -0.60
N ARG A 81 -6.97 4.96 -1.73
CA ARG A 81 -6.36 4.79 -3.06
C ARG A 81 -4.97 5.40 -3.10
N ALA A 82 -4.79 6.58 -2.55
CA ALA A 82 -3.51 7.28 -2.49
C ALA A 82 -2.44 6.52 -1.69
N ALA A 83 -2.83 5.93 -0.55
CA ALA A 83 -1.95 5.07 0.23
C ALA A 83 -1.60 3.78 -0.54
N ALA A 84 -2.56 3.21 -1.28
CA ALA A 84 -2.33 2.03 -2.11
C ALA A 84 -1.36 2.32 -3.27
N VAL A 85 -1.47 3.48 -3.91
CA VAL A 85 -0.50 3.95 -4.92
C VAL A 85 0.91 4.04 -4.35
N SER A 86 1.05 4.61 -3.15
CA SER A 86 2.34 4.68 -2.44
C SER A 86 2.91 3.29 -2.13
N ALA A 87 2.05 2.36 -1.72
CA ALA A 87 2.44 0.99 -1.44
C ALA A 87 2.94 0.29 -2.72
N LEU A 88 2.21 0.40 -3.84
CA LEU A 88 2.65 -0.15 -5.14
C LEU A 88 4.00 0.42 -5.58
N ALA A 89 4.22 1.72 -5.39
CA ALA A 89 5.50 2.34 -5.72
C ALA A 89 6.67 1.71 -4.95
N LYS A 90 6.49 1.40 -3.66
CA LYS A 90 7.50 0.72 -2.85
C LYS A 90 7.83 -0.69 -3.37
N PHE A 91 6.85 -1.44 -3.88
CA PHE A 91 7.12 -2.73 -4.56
C PHE A 91 7.96 -2.55 -5.83
N GLY A 92 7.64 -1.55 -6.65
CA GLY A 92 8.40 -1.25 -7.87
C GLY A 92 9.82 -0.79 -7.59
N ALA A 93 10.03 -0.02 -6.52
CA ALA A 93 11.35 0.45 -6.10
C ALA A 93 12.22 -0.66 -5.49
N ALA A 94 11.61 -1.65 -4.84
CA ALA A 94 12.31 -2.71 -4.12
C ALA A 94 12.63 -3.93 -4.99
N SER A 95 11.91 -4.16 -6.08
CA SER A 95 12.07 -5.35 -6.94
C SER A 95 12.03 -4.99 -8.42
N GLU A 96 13.16 -5.18 -9.10
CA GLU A 96 13.30 -4.96 -10.55
C GLU A 96 12.38 -5.89 -11.36
N ASP A 97 12.15 -7.12 -10.89
CA ASP A 97 11.26 -8.09 -11.56
C ASP A 97 9.79 -7.66 -11.57
N LEU A 98 9.36 -6.94 -10.53
CA LEU A 98 7.98 -6.46 -10.40
C LEU A 98 7.76 -5.10 -11.05
N LEU A 99 8.84 -4.35 -11.30
CA LEU A 99 8.81 -2.98 -11.81
C LEU A 99 7.96 -2.81 -13.09
N PRO A 100 8.06 -3.67 -14.13
CA PRO A 100 7.24 -3.52 -15.34
C PRO A 100 5.74 -3.58 -15.04
N ASN A 101 5.34 -4.50 -14.16
CA ASN A 101 3.93 -4.64 -13.76
C ASN A 101 3.48 -3.42 -12.96
N ILE A 102 4.29 -2.95 -12.01
CA ILE A 102 3.97 -1.75 -11.21
C ILE A 102 3.82 -0.52 -12.09
N LEU A 103 4.69 -0.32 -13.09
CA LEU A 103 4.60 0.80 -14.02
C LEU A 103 3.27 0.80 -14.80
N VAL A 104 2.79 -0.37 -15.25
CA VAL A 104 1.47 -0.48 -15.91
C VAL A 104 0.34 -0.10 -14.98
N LEU A 105 0.39 -0.54 -13.71
CA LEU A 105 -0.64 -0.21 -12.72
C LEU A 105 -0.65 1.29 -12.39
N LEU A 106 0.52 1.89 -12.12
CA LEU A 106 0.65 3.31 -11.83
C LEU A 106 0.23 4.19 -13.01
N GLN A 107 0.59 3.80 -14.24
CA GLN A 107 0.18 4.52 -15.45
C GLN A 107 -1.35 4.60 -15.55
N ARG A 108 -2.07 3.52 -15.25
CA ARG A 108 -3.54 3.52 -15.25
C ARG A 108 -4.09 4.45 -14.17
N THR A 109 -3.47 4.48 -12.99
CA THR A 109 -3.90 5.34 -11.88
C THR A 109 -3.66 6.83 -12.14
N THR A 110 -2.86 7.21 -13.13
CA THR A 110 -2.78 8.63 -13.57
C THR A 110 -4.10 9.15 -14.16
N LEU A 111 -5.04 8.26 -14.47
CA LEU A 111 -6.39 8.58 -14.94
C LEU A 111 -7.45 8.57 -13.82
N ASP A 112 -7.04 8.52 -12.54
CA ASP A 112 -7.96 8.61 -11.40
C ASP A 112 -8.77 9.91 -11.46
N GLN A 113 -9.94 9.96 -10.84
CA GLN A 113 -10.77 11.16 -10.81
C GLN A 113 -10.29 12.18 -9.77
N ASP A 114 -9.60 11.69 -8.73
CA ASP A 114 -9.08 12.52 -7.64
C ASP A 114 -7.68 13.06 -7.98
N ASP A 115 -7.50 14.37 -7.79
CA ASP A 115 -6.24 15.07 -8.13
C ASP A 115 -5.05 14.54 -7.33
N GLU A 116 -5.21 14.27 -6.03
CA GLU A 116 -4.12 13.83 -5.17
C GLU A 116 -3.63 12.43 -5.58
N VAL A 117 -4.57 11.54 -5.89
CA VAL A 117 -4.27 10.18 -6.36
C VAL A 117 -3.55 10.22 -7.71
N ARG A 118 -4.01 11.07 -8.64
CA ARG A 118 -3.39 11.26 -9.97
C ARG A 118 -1.97 11.80 -9.87
N ASP A 119 -1.78 12.85 -9.08
CA ASP A 119 -0.48 13.51 -8.92
C ASP A 119 0.53 12.55 -8.31
N ARG A 120 0.11 11.80 -7.29
CA ARG A 120 0.95 10.79 -6.65
C ARG A 120 1.30 9.63 -7.58
N ALA A 121 0.34 9.14 -8.36
CA ALA A 121 0.59 8.09 -9.34
C ALA A 121 1.55 8.56 -10.44
N THR A 122 1.36 9.79 -10.92
CA THR A 122 2.22 10.40 -11.94
C THR A 122 3.65 10.57 -11.42
N PHE A 123 3.80 11.11 -10.21
CA PHE A 123 5.09 11.28 -9.55
C PHE A 123 5.86 9.96 -9.45
N TYR A 124 5.25 8.93 -8.85
CA TYR A 124 5.92 7.65 -8.69
C TYR A 124 6.16 6.92 -10.01
N TYR A 125 5.24 7.03 -10.98
CA TYR A 125 5.43 6.46 -12.31
C TYR A 125 6.68 7.04 -12.98
N GLN A 126 6.85 8.36 -12.98
CA GLN A 126 8.01 8.99 -13.62
C GLN A 126 9.32 8.63 -12.91
N LEU A 127 9.31 8.60 -11.58
CA LEU A 127 10.48 8.26 -10.77
C LEU A 127 10.95 6.82 -11.03
N LEU A 128 10.00 5.87 -11.00
CA LEU A 128 10.26 4.47 -11.25
C LEU A 128 10.66 4.21 -12.71
N LYS A 129 10.08 4.94 -13.67
CA LYS A 129 10.43 4.84 -15.09
C LYS A 129 11.86 5.33 -15.36
N HIS A 130 12.32 6.34 -14.64
CA HIS A 130 13.72 6.79 -14.70
C HIS A 130 14.67 5.72 -14.14
N ASN A 131 14.19 4.83 -13.28
CA ASN A 131 14.90 3.68 -12.71
C ASN A 131 16.24 4.06 -12.03
N ASP A 132 16.27 5.22 -11.39
CA ASP A 132 17.42 5.66 -10.60
C ASP A 132 17.26 5.21 -9.14
N LYS A 133 18.17 4.34 -8.71
CA LYS A 133 18.15 3.75 -7.36
C LYS A 133 18.30 4.80 -6.26
N ALA A 134 19.09 5.85 -6.47
CA ALA A 134 19.28 6.91 -5.47
C ALA A 134 17.99 7.72 -5.29
N LEU A 135 17.32 8.04 -6.39
CA LEU A 135 16.03 8.73 -6.36
C LEU A 135 14.93 7.85 -5.74
N ASN A 136 14.87 6.56 -6.09
CA ASN A 136 13.92 5.62 -5.50
C ASN A 136 14.12 5.49 -3.99
N SER A 137 15.37 5.41 -3.51
CA SER A 137 15.66 5.39 -2.08
C SER A 137 15.22 6.68 -1.38
N ALA A 138 15.53 7.84 -1.96
CA ALA A 138 15.23 9.14 -1.37
C ALA A 138 13.72 9.43 -1.27
N TYR A 139 12.96 9.13 -2.33
CA TYR A 139 11.58 9.60 -2.48
C TYR A 139 10.50 8.51 -2.39
N ILE A 140 10.87 7.22 -2.43
CA ILE A 140 9.90 6.12 -2.34
C ILE A 140 10.13 5.30 -1.05
N LEU A 141 11.35 4.84 -0.82
CA LEU A 141 11.64 3.89 0.25
C LEU A 141 11.79 4.54 1.63
N ASN A 142 12.30 5.78 1.70
CA ASN A 142 12.53 6.51 2.95
C ASN A 142 11.36 7.42 3.37
N CYS A 143 10.25 7.44 2.63
CA CYS A 143 9.06 8.18 3.03
C CYS A 143 8.42 7.54 4.27
N LYS A 144 8.52 8.27 5.39
CA LYS A 144 7.98 7.92 6.72
C LYS A 144 6.46 7.82 6.70
#